data_AF-A0AAX2SCY8-F1
#
_entry.id   AF-A0AAX2SCY8-F1
#
_cell.length_a   1.000
_cell.length_b   1.000
_cell.length_c   1.000
_cell.angle_alpha   90.00
_cell.angle_beta   90.00
_cell.angle_gamma   90.00
#
_symmetry.space_group_name_H-M   'P 1'
#
loop_
_entity.id
_entity.type
_entity.pdbx_description
1 polymer ?
#
loop_
_entity_poly.entity_id
_entity_poly.type
_entity_poly.pdbx_seq_one_letter_code
_entity_poly.pdbx_strand_id
1 'polypeptide(L)'
;MTPTALAAAPGAFPGISGLVHEHLTALAQRYDDAAEHLGALRTRVAEAGETHETWRGPGARLFTVQVERDVAGLGEDIASCREASRTLRWAATALADRLAELETAAGIGAPLLSALGAVLGPGLLTAPAGRRP
;
A
#
# COMPACT_ATOMS: atom_id res chain seq x y z
N MET A 1 -18.11 -31.17 -29.38
CA MET A 1 -18.00 -29.83 -28.77
C MET A 1 -17.12 -29.96 -27.55
N THR A 2 -15.82 -29.75 -27.72
CA THR A 2 -14.82 -29.80 -26.66
C THR A 2 -14.77 -28.43 -25.96
N PRO A 3 -14.78 -28.38 -24.62
CA PRO A 3 -14.64 -27.13 -23.90
C PRO A 3 -13.22 -26.59 -24.11
N THR A 4 -13.12 -25.36 -24.60
CA THR A 4 -11.85 -24.64 -24.64
C THR A 4 -11.43 -24.36 -23.21
N ALA A 5 -10.51 -25.18 -22.70
CA ALA A 5 -9.77 -24.87 -21.49
C ALA A 5 -9.08 -23.53 -21.71
N LEU A 6 -9.50 -22.52 -20.94
CA LEU A 6 -8.80 -21.26 -20.82
C LEU A 6 -7.40 -21.61 -20.28
N ALA A 7 -6.43 -21.67 -21.19
CA ALA A 7 -5.04 -21.91 -20.84
C ALA A 7 -4.57 -20.72 -20.01
N ALA A 8 -4.65 -20.85 -18.68
CA ALA A 8 -3.91 -20.00 -17.78
C ALA A 8 -2.43 -20.16 -18.14
N ALA A 9 -1.84 -19.10 -18.66
CA ALA A 9 -0.43 -19.08 -19.00
C ALA A 9 0.40 -19.45 -17.75
N PRO A 10 1.32 -20.43 -17.84
CA PRO A 10 2.17 -20.82 -16.72
C PRO A 10 3.23 -19.73 -16.53
N GLY A 11 3.05 -18.88 -15.52
CA GLY A 11 3.98 -17.80 -15.23
C GLY A 11 3.42 -16.58 -14.47
N ALA A 12 2.12 -16.54 -14.14
CA ALA A 12 1.53 -15.45 -13.36
C ALA A 12 1.87 -15.55 -11.87
N PHE A 13 3.15 -15.51 -11.51
CA PHE A 13 3.50 -14.96 -10.20
C PHE A 13 3.07 -13.48 -10.22
N PRO A 14 2.42 -12.97 -9.16
CA PRO A 14 2.13 -11.55 -9.10
C PRO A 14 3.45 -10.80 -9.27
N GLY A 15 3.51 -9.90 -10.25
CA GLY A 15 4.63 -8.98 -10.41
C GLY A 15 4.85 -8.21 -9.11
N ILE A 16 6.05 -7.65 -8.95
CA ILE A 16 6.39 -6.78 -7.81
C ILE A 16 5.38 -5.64 -7.73
N SER A 17 4.90 -5.15 -8.88
CA SER A 17 3.79 -4.19 -9.00
C SER A 17 2.52 -4.61 -8.22
N GLY A 18 2.05 -5.84 -8.41
CA GLY A 18 0.87 -6.38 -7.73
C GLY A 18 1.06 -6.55 -6.24
N LEU A 19 2.23 -7.06 -5.81
CA LEU A 19 2.54 -7.23 -4.38
C LEU A 19 2.61 -5.88 -3.63
N VAL A 20 3.23 -4.87 -4.24
CA VAL A 20 3.32 -3.52 -3.66
C VAL A 20 1.93 -2.89 -3.58
N HIS A 21 1.11 -3.05 -4.62
CA HIS A 21 -0.26 -2.56 -4.63
C HIS A 21 -1.09 -3.18 -3.50
N GLU A 22 -1.05 -4.51 -3.35
CA GLU A 22 -1.77 -5.24 -2.31
C GLU A 22 -1.31 -4.84 -0.92
N HIS A 23 0.00 -4.73 -0.69
CA HIS A 23 0.56 -4.36 0.60
C HIS A 23 0.13 -2.95 1.05
N LEU A 24 0.25 -1.95 0.15
CA LEU A 24 -0.13 -0.58 0.46
C LEU A 24 -1.64 -0.42 0.64
N THR A 25 -2.44 -1.19 -0.11
CA THR A 25 -3.90 -1.22 0.03
C THR A 25 -4.32 -1.84 1.36
N ALA A 26 -3.67 -2.94 1.78
CA ALA A 26 -3.91 -3.55 3.08
C ALA A 26 -3.51 -2.60 4.23
N LEU A 27 -2.42 -1.84 4.07
CA LEU A 27 -2.04 -0.83 5.05
C LEU A 27 -3.08 0.31 5.13
N ALA A 28 -3.58 0.78 3.98
CA ALA A 28 -4.65 1.78 3.95
C ALA A 28 -5.91 1.30 4.68
N GLN A 29 -6.30 0.03 4.48
CA GLN A 29 -7.43 -0.58 5.20
C GLN A 29 -7.22 -0.57 6.71
N ARG A 30 -6.02 -0.91 7.20
CA ARG A 30 -5.72 -0.84 8.64
C ARG A 30 -5.87 0.56 9.23
N TYR A 31 -5.54 1.60 8.46
CA TYR A 31 -5.78 2.99 8.88
C TYR A 31 -7.26 3.35 8.92
N ASP A 32 -8.07 2.85 7.99
CA ASP A 32 -9.53 3.04 8.04
C ASP A 32 -10.15 2.27 9.21
N ASP A 33 -9.74 1.04 9.45
CA ASP A 33 -10.18 0.25 10.61
C ASP A 33 -9.83 0.98 11.91
N ALA A 34 -8.61 1.53 12.01
CA ALA A 34 -8.20 2.34 13.15
C ALA A 34 -9.08 3.60 13.31
N ALA A 35 -9.40 4.28 12.21
CA ALA A 35 -10.30 5.44 12.22
C ALA A 35 -11.71 5.06 12.69
N GLU A 36 -12.22 3.88 12.34
CA GLU A 36 -13.51 3.36 12.84
C GLU A 36 -13.46 3.08 14.35
N HIS A 37 -12.40 2.44 14.84
CA HIS A 37 -12.21 2.18 16.27
C HIS A 37 -12.13 3.47 17.09
N LEU A 38 -11.40 4.47 16.58
CA LEU A 38 -11.33 5.79 17.19
C LEU A 38 -12.69 6.50 17.14
N GLY A 39 -13.46 6.33 16.06
CA GLY A 39 -14.85 6.80 15.97
C GLY A 39 -15.74 6.23 17.06
N ALA A 40 -15.69 4.91 17.27
CA ALA A 40 -16.44 4.25 18.34
C ALA A 40 -15.97 4.68 19.74
N LEU A 41 -14.67 4.95 19.93
CA LEU A 41 -14.15 5.50 21.17
C LEU A 41 -14.67 6.92 21.41
N ARG A 42 -14.65 7.78 20.38
CA ARG A 42 -15.15 9.16 20.45
C ARG A 42 -16.61 9.20 20.88
N THR A 43 -17.46 8.32 20.33
CA THR A 43 -18.87 8.22 20.74
C THR A 43 -19.01 7.85 22.20
N ARG A 44 -18.26 6.85 22.69
CA ARG A 44 -18.28 6.45 24.11
C ARG A 44 -17.79 7.56 25.04
N VAL A 45 -16.80 8.33 24.64
CA VAL A 45 -16.31 9.49 25.41
C VAL A 45 -17.37 10.59 25.47
N ALA A 46 -18.06 10.87 24.35
CA ALA A 46 -19.17 11.82 24.33
C ALA A 46 -20.34 11.36 25.23
N GLU A 47 -20.74 10.09 25.15
CA GLU A 47 -21.76 9.49 26.02
C GLU A 47 -21.37 9.55 27.50
N ALA A 48 -20.09 9.34 27.83
CA ALA A 48 -19.58 9.51 29.19
C ALA A 48 -19.69 10.97 29.67
N GLY A 49 -19.53 11.93 28.76
CA GLY A 49 -19.79 13.35 29.03
C GLY A 49 -21.26 13.62 29.36
N GLU A 50 -22.16 13.17 28.48
CA GLU A 50 -23.62 13.37 28.59
C GLU A 50 -24.19 12.73 29.87
N THR A 51 -23.78 11.50 30.17
CA THR A 51 -24.22 10.78 31.39
C THR A 51 -23.84 11.51 32.68
N HIS A 52 -22.78 12.31 32.66
CA HIS A 52 -22.29 13.07 33.81
C HIS A 52 -22.71 14.55 33.81
N GLU A 53 -23.55 15.01 32.87
CA GLU A 53 -24.09 16.39 32.87
C GLU A 53 -24.86 16.76 34.14
N THR A 54 -25.41 15.76 34.84
CA THR A 54 -26.13 15.96 36.10
C THR A 54 -25.20 16.15 37.30
N TRP A 55 -23.92 15.82 37.17
CA TRP A 55 -22.93 16.04 38.23
C TRP A 55 -22.60 17.53 38.34
N ARG A 56 -22.90 18.13 39.49
CA ARG A 56 -22.58 19.53 39.78
C ARG A 56 -21.49 19.62 40.85
N GLY A 57 -20.48 20.44 40.58
CA GLY A 57 -19.39 20.70 41.52
C GLY A 57 -18.16 21.33 40.84
N PRO A 58 -17.11 21.65 41.60
CA PRO A 58 -15.88 22.25 41.07
C PRO A 58 -15.21 21.38 39.99
N GLY A 59 -15.27 20.06 40.12
CA GLY A 59 -14.70 19.10 39.17
C GLY A 59 -15.53 18.90 37.89
N ALA A 60 -16.82 19.22 37.91
CA ALA A 60 -17.71 18.99 36.77
C ALA A 60 -17.31 19.81 35.55
N ARG A 61 -16.96 21.09 35.75
CA ARG A 61 -16.50 21.96 34.66
C ARG A 61 -15.19 21.47 34.03
N LEU A 62 -14.24 21.03 34.85
CA LEU A 62 -12.96 20.50 34.34
C LEU A 62 -13.18 19.20 33.57
N PHE A 63 -14.07 18.33 34.05
CA PHE A 63 -14.45 17.11 33.37
C PHE A 63 -15.10 17.39 32.01
N THR A 64 -16.08 18.30 31.92
CA THR A 64 -16.72 18.68 30.65
C THR A 64 -15.69 19.21 29.65
N VAL A 65 -14.82 20.14 30.07
CA VAL A 65 -13.76 20.67 29.21
C VAL A 65 -12.79 19.58 28.74
N GLN A 66 -12.46 18.62 29.62
CA GLN A 66 -11.61 17.50 29.26
C GLN A 66 -12.29 16.58 28.24
N VAL A 67 -13.56 16.24 28.44
CA VAL A 67 -14.34 15.43 27.48
C VAL A 67 -14.43 16.13 26.12
N GLU A 68 -14.75 17.42 26.09
CA GLU A 68 -14.79 18.20 24.85
C GLU A 68 -13.45 18.17 24.11
N ARG A 69 -12.35 18.35 24.87
CA ARG A 69 -10.99 18.27 24.33
C ARG A 69 -10.67 16.89 23.77
N ASP A 70 -11.02 15.83 24.49
CA ASP A 70 -10.75 14.45 24.07
C ASP A 70 -11.58 14.07 22.84
N VAL A 71 -12.86 14.50 22.78
CA VAL A 71 -13.72 14.32 21.60
C VAL A 71 -13.15 15.06 20.39
N ALA A 72 -12.64 16.29 20.57
CA ALA A 72 -12.00 17.05 19.50
C ALA A 72 -10.71 16.39 19.03
N GLY A 73 -9.83 16.00 19.95
CA GLY A 73 -8.56 15.31 19.64
C GLY A 73 -8.79 13.99 18.90
N LEU A 74 -9.73 13.16 19.35
CA LEU A 74 -10.13 11.95 18.63
C LEU A 74 -10.66 12.26 17.22
N GLY A 75 -11.36 13.39 17.05
CA GLY A 75 -11.80 13.86 15.74
C GLY A 75 -10.65 14.16 14.79
N GLU A 76 -9.60 14.81 15.29
CA GLU A 76 -8.37 15.09 14.53
C GLU A 76 -7.63 13.80 14.17
N ASP A 77 -7.49 12.88 15.12
CA ASP A 77 -6.84 11.59 14.90
C ASP A 77 -7.57 10.75 13.83
N ILE A 78 -8.90 10.69 13.88
CA ILE A 78 -9.74 10.04 12.86
C ILE A 78 -9.49 10.67 11.48
N ALA A 79 -9.44 11.99 11.39
CA ALA A 79 -9.19 12.69 10.13
C ALA A 79 -7.78 12.39 9.59
N SER A 80 -6.78 12.36 10.47
CA SER A 80 -5.40 12.00 10.15
C SER A 80 -5.29 10.58 9.62
N CYS A 81 -5.94 9.59 10.26
CA CYS A 81 -5.98 8.20 9.79
C CYS A 81 -6.61 8.08 8.39
N ARG A 82 -7.73 8.78 8.15
CA ARG A 82 -8.39 8.78 6.83
C ARG A 82 -7.56 9.45 5.74
N GLU A 83 -6.82 10.50 6.07
CA GLU A 83 -5.88 11.14 5.13
C GLU A 83 -4.70 10.21 4.81
N ALA A 84 -4.14 9.54 5.81
CA ALA A 84 -3.08 8.55 5.62
C ALA A 84 -3.56 7.39 4.73
N SER A 85 -4.76 6.86 4.97
CA SER A 85 -5.38 5.82 4.14
C SER A 85 -5.56 6.27 2.69
N ARG A 86 -6.07 7.49 2.44
CA ARG A 86 -6.18 8.06 1.09
C ARG A 86 -4.82 8.20 0.40
N THR A 87 -3.83 8.71 1.13
CA THR A 87 -2.45 8.86 0.63
C THR A 87 -1.84 7.52 0.25
N LEU A 88 -2.03 6.49 1.09
CA LEU A 88 -1.52 5.15 0.84
C LEU A 88 -2.17 4.50 -0.39
N ARG A 89 -3.48 4.67 -0.59
CA ARG A 89 -4.17 4.20 -1.80
C ARG A 89 -3.63 4.87 -3.06
N TRP A 90 -3.45 6.20 -3.01
CA TRP A 90 -2.89 6.94 -4.14
C TRP A 90 -1.45 6.48 -4.45
N ALA A 91 -0.63 6.30 -3.41
CA ALA A 91 0.72 5.78 -3.55
C ALA A 91 0.73 4.34 -4.10
N ALA A 92 -0.20 3.49 -3.65
CA ALA A 92 -0.36 2.12 -4.15
C ALA A 92 -0.64 2.09 -5.65
N THR A 93 -1.53 2.96 -6.14
CA THR A 93 -1.80 3.08 -7.58
C THR A 93 -0.60 3.61 -8.34
N ALA A 94 0.01 4.72 -7.87
CA ALA A 94 1.12 5.35 -8.58
C ALA A 94 2.37 4.46 -8.65
N LEU A 95 2.69 3.74 -7.56
CA LEU A 95 3.83 2.80 -7.54
C LEU A 95 3.57 1.56 -8.38
N ALA A 96 2.35 1.01 -8.34
CA ALA A 96 1.99 -0.14 -9.16
C ALA A 96 2.13 0.17 -10.65
N ASP A 97 1.66 1.34 -11.10
CA ASP A 97 1.78 1.78 -12.49
C ASP A 97 3.25 1.90 -12.90
N ARG A 98 4.09 2.53 -12.08
CA ARG A 98 5.54 2.66 -12.35
C ARG A 98 6.27 1.33 -12.38
N LEU A 99 5.91 0.41 -11.48
CA LEU A 99 6.49 -0.92 -11.46
C LEU A 99 6.04 -1.74 -12.67
N ALA A 100 4.79 -1.61 -13.11
CA ALA A 100 4.29 -2.25 -14.31
C ALA A 100 4.99 -1.72 -15.59
N GLU A 101 5.24 -0.41 -15.67
CA GLU A 101 6.05 0.19 -16.75
C GLU A 101 7.47 -0.39 -16.79
N LEU A 102 8.10 -0.59 -15.62
CA LEU A 102 9.44 -1.19 -15.52
C LEU A 102 9.44 -2.69 -15.85
N GLU A 103 8.45 -3.43 -15.37
CA GLU A 103 8.29 -4.87 -15.64
C GLU A 103 8.06 -5.12 -17.13
N THR A 104 7.25 -4.30 -17.78
CA THR A 104 7.03 -4.37 -19.24
C THR A 104 8.27 -3.96 -20.03
N ALA A 105 8.98 -2.90 -19.63
CA ALA A 105 10.24 -2.50 -20.25
C ALA A 105 11.32 -3.59 -20.11
N ALA A 106 11.43 -4.24 -18.95
CA ALA A 106 12.33 -5.37 -18.73
C ALA A 106 11.91 -6.60 -19.56
N GLY A 107 10.61 -6.88 -19.64
CA GLY A 107 10.04 -7.96 -20.45
C GLY A 107 10.23 -7.76 -21.97
N ILE A 108 10.29 -6.51 -22.45
CA ILE A 108 10.58 -6.16 -23.85
C ILE A 108 12.10 -6.09 -24.09
N GLY A 109 12.89 -5.67 -23.10
CA GLY A 109 14.36 -5.62 -23.18
C GLY A 109 15.01 -7.00 -23.18
N ALA A 110 14.44 -7.97 -22.46
CA ALA A 110 14.91 -9.35 -22.42
C ALA A 110 14.98 -10.03 -23.82
N PRO A 111 13.94 -9.99 -24.67
CA PRO A 111 14.00 -10.56 -26.01
C PRO A 111 14.95 -9.79 -26.94
N LEU A 112 15.13 -8.47 -26.77
CA LEU A 112 16.12 -7.71 -27.55
C LEU A 112 17.57 -8.06 -27.15
N LEU A 113 17.85 -8.21 -25.86
CA LEU A 113 19.15 -8.71 -25.36
C LEU A 113 19.39 -10.16 -25.77
N SER A 114 18.36 -11.00 -25.77
CA SER A 114 18.44 -12.39 -26.21
C SER A 114 18.63 -12.49 -27.73
N ALA A 115 17.99 -11.61 -28.52
CA ALA A 115 18.20 -11.50 -29.97
C ALA A 115 19.60 -10.97 -30.30
N LEU A 116 20.11 -9.98 -29.55
CA LEU A 116 21.49 -9.52 -29.66
C LEU A 116 22.49 -10.61 -29.26
N GLY A 117 22.22 -11.38 -28.21
CA GLY A 117 23.02 -12.55 -27.83
C GLY A 117 23.01 -13.65 -28.90
N ALA A 118 21.89 -13.84 -29.59
CA ALA A 118 21.78 -14.77 -30.71
C ALA A 118 22.51 -14.26 -31.98
N VAL A 119 22.51 -12.95 -32.23
CA VAL A 119 23.21 -12.31 -33.35
C VAL A 119 24.72 -12.18 -33.11
N LEU A 120 25.15 -11.94 -31.87
CA LEU A 120 26.56 -11.87 -31.47
C LEU A 120 27.17 -13.26 -31.22
N GLY A 121 26.35 -14.26 -30.91
CA GLY A 121 26.74 -15.67 -30.70
C GLY A 121 27.67 -15.91 -29.49
N PRO A 122 27.78 -17.14 -28.98
CA PRO A 122 28.72 -17.50 -27.91
C PRO A 122 30.20 -17.48 -28.34
N GLY A 123 30.54 -16.85 -29.46
CA GLY A 123 31.84 -16.94 -30.14
C GLY A 123 32.93 -15.99 -29.65
N LEU A 124 32.67 -15.09 -28.69
CA LEU A 124 33.68 -14.13 -28.22
C LEU A 124 34.30 -14.45 -26.84
N LEU A 125 34.04 -15.63 -26.27
CA LEU A 125 34.63 -16.03 -24.98
C LEU A 125 35.45 -17.34 -25.01
N THR A 126 35.90 -17.80 -26.18
CA THR A 126 36.94 -18.85 -26.26
C THR A 126 38.15 -18.36 -27.05
N ALA A 127 39.21 -18.02 -26.30
CA ALA A 127 40.52 -17.48 -26.71
C ALA A 127 41.34 -18.41 -27.65
N PRO A 128 42.55 -17.98 -28.09
CA PRO A 128 43.72 -18.47 -27.35
C PRO A 128 44.90 -17.49 -27.22
N ALA A 129 45.75 -17.85 -26.26
CA ALA A 129 47.05 -17.27 -25.95
C ALA A 129 48.03 -17.18 -27.15
N GLY A 130 48.87 -16.15 -27.12
CA GLY A 130 50.27 -16.19 -27.57
C GLY A 130 50.57 -15.64 -28.97
N ARG A 131 51.35 -14.54 -29.05
CA ARG A 131 52.79 -14.54 -29.45
C ARG A 131 53.38 -13.13 -29.36
N ARG A 132 54.57 -13.03 -28.74
CA ARG A 132 55.49 -11.86 -28.73
C ARG A 132 55.98 -11.51 -30.15
N PRO A 133 56.46 -10.28 -30.36
CA PRO A 133 57.90 -10.10 -30.57
C PRO A 133 58.61 -9.44 -29.38
#